data_AF-A0A2E0YA46-F1
#
_entry.id   AF-A0A2E0YA46-F1
#
_cell.length_a   1.000
_cell.length_b   1.000
_cell.length_c   1.000
_cell.angle_alpha   90.00
_cell.angle_beta   90.00
_cell.angle_gamma   90.00
#
_symmetry.space_group_name_H-M   'P 1'
#
loop_
_entity.id
_entity.type
_entity.pdbx_description
1 polymer ?
#
loop_
_entity_poly.entity_id
_entity_poly.type
_entity_poly.pdbx_seq_one_letter_code
_entity_poly.pdbx_strand_id
1 'polypeptide(L)'
;MIVTHGTDTMTETARALTGLGERTVVLTGALAPARFAQTDAFFNVGMAVAAVQALPPGVFIVMNGQIFPGDGVRKDRQRNRFVRH
;
A
#
# COMPACT_ATOMS: atom_id res chain seq x y z
N MET A 1 -0.85 7.87 -9.31
CA MET A 1 -2.18 7.25 -9.13
C MET A 1 -2.24 6.57 -7.76
N ILE A 2 -3.34 6.75 -7.03
CA ILE A 2 -3.60 6.05 -5.77
C ILE A 2 -4.69 5.01 -6.01
N VAL A 3 -4.50 3.79 -5.52
CA VAL A 3 -5.44 2.68 -5.63
C VAL A 3 -5.77 2.20 -4.22
N THR A 4 -7.04 2.26 -3.84
CA THR A 4 -7.52 1.60 -2.62
C THR A 4 -7.76 0.12 -2.91
N HIS A 5 -7.30 -0.76 -2.03
CA HIS A 5 -7.35 -2.20 -2.26
C HIS A 5 -7.52 -2.98 -0.96
N GLY A 6 -8.20 -4.14 -1.02
CA GLY A 6 -8.26 -5.09 0.09
C GLY A 6 -6.88 -5.66 0.43
N THR A 7 -6.58 -5.89 1.70
CA THR A 7 -5.20 -6.23 2.11
C THR A 7 -4.78 -7.68 1.83
N ASP A 8 -5.73 -8.56 1.54
CA ASP A 8 -5.48 -10.00 1.37
C ASP A 8 -4.62 -10.35 0.16
N THR A 9 -4.85 -9.65 -0.96
CA THR A 9 -4.19 -9.88 -2.26
C THR A 9 -3.43 -8.64 -2.76
N MET A 10 -3.32 -7.59 -1.94
CA MET A 10 -2.67 -6.33 -2.32
C MET A 10 -1.24 -6.51 -2.84
N THR A 11 -0.46 -7.43 -2.25
CA THR A 11 0.91 -7.71 -2.69
C THR A 11 0.98 -8.42 -4.04
N GLU A 12 -0.05 -9.19 -4.40
CA GLU A 12 -0.16 -9.83 -5.73
C GLU A 12 -0.50 -8.77 -6.78
N THR A 13 -1.46 -7.90 -6.50
CA THR A 13 -1.80 -6.76 -7.36
C THR A 13 -0.59 -5.84 -7.55
N ALA A 14 0.16 -5.53 -6.48
CA ALA A 14 1.35 -4.69 -6.59
C ALA A 14 2.42 -5.28 -7.54
N ARG A 15 2.65 -6.60 -7.45
CA ARG A 15 3.55 -7.32 -8.38
C ARG A 15 3.04 -7.35 -9.82
N ALA A 16 1.73 -7.55 -10.01
CA ALA A 16 1.14 -7.56 -11.35
C ALA A 16 1.19 -6.19 -12.05
N LEU A 17 1.27 -5.11 -11.27
CA LEU A 17 1.38 -3.74 -11.77
C LEU A 17 2.85 -3.30 -11.97
N THR A 18 3.83 -4.09 -11.54
CA THR A 18 5.25 -3.78 -11.76
C THR A 18 5.53 -3.67 -13.26
N GLY A 19 6.26 -2.62 -13.67
CA GLY A 19 6.59 -2.38 -15.08
C GLY A 19 5.60 -1.50 -15.84
N LEU A 20 4.65 -0.83 -15.17
CA LEU A 20 3.71 0.13 -15.77
C LEU A 20 4.33 1.45 -16.30
N GLY A 21 5.61 1.45 -16.67
CA GLY A 21 6.31 2.60 -17.24
C GLY A 21 6.51 3.75 -16.26
N GLU A 22 6.36 4.98 -16.75
CA GLU A 22 6.73 6.23 -16.03
C GLU A 22 5.70 6.71 -14.99
N ARG A 23 4.84 5.82 -14.49
CA ARG A 23 3.79 6.18 -13.52
C ARG A 23 4.16 5.78 -12.10
N THR A 24 3.94 6.68 -11.15
CA THR A 24 3.93 6.34 -9.71
C THR A 24 2.56 5.81 -9.32
N VAL A 25 2.50 4.55 -8.90
CA VAL A 25 1.28 3.86 -8.45
C VAL A 25 1.44 3.50 -6.97
N VAL A 26 0.49 3.95 -6.15
CA VAL A 26 0.48 3.66 -4.72
C VAL A 26 -0.77 2.87 -4.38
N LEU A 27 -0.60 1.64 -3.91
CA LEU A 27 -1.67 0.84 -3.32
C LEU A 27 -1.75 1.12 -1.82
N THR A 28 -2.96 1.33 -1.33
CA THR A 28 -3.23 1.59 0.08
C THR A 28 -4.54 0.92 0.48
N GLY A 29 -4.77 0.80 1.78
CA GLY A 29 -5.96 0.18 2.33
C GLY A 29 -6.03 0.42 3.83
N ALA A 30 -6.83 -0.40 4.50
CA ALA A 30 -6.98 -0.38 5.94
C ALA A 30 -7.01 -1.82 6.47
N LEU A 31 -6.44 -2.02 7.65
CA LEU A 31 -6.51 -3.30 8.38
C LEU A 31 -7.72 -3.34 9.30
N ALA A 32 -8.09 -2.18 9.85
CA ALA A 32 -9.32 -2.01 10.59
C ALA A 32 -10.39 -1.44 9.64
N PRO A 33 -11.62 -1.99 9.63
CA PRO A 33 -12.70 -1.46 8.82
C PRO A 33 -12.92 0.04 9.08
N ALA A 34 -13.07 0.82 8.01
CA ALA A 34 -13.15 2.29 8.05
C ALA A 34 -14.30 2.85 8.92
N ARG A 35 -15.28 2.02 9.29
CA ARG A 35 -16.43 2.38 10.13
C ARG A 35 -16.14 2.32 11.63
N PHE A 36 -14.99 1.79 12.05
CA PHE A 36 -14.58 1.79 13.45
C PHE A 36 -13.79 3.07 13.79
N ALA A 37 -14.02 3.63 14.98
CA ALA A 37 -13.39 4.87 15.44
C ALA A 37 -11.86 4.81 15.51
N GLN A 38 -11.27 3.61 15.54
CA GLN A 38 -9.82 3.37 15.47
C GLN A 38 -9.45 2.74 14.11
N THR A 39 -9.69 3.45 13.01
CA THR A 39 -9.25 3.00 11.68
C THR A 39 -7.90 3.60 11.31
N ASP A 40 -7.05 2.80 10.67
CA ASP A 40 -5.80 3.23 10.05
C ASP A 40 -5.99 3.84 8.64
N ALA A 41 -7.22 3.84 8.13
CA ALA A 41 -7.53 4.28 6.76
C ALA A 41 -7.10 5.73 6.47
N PHE A 42 -7.47 6.67 7.35
CA PHE A 42 -7.16 8.10 7.14
C PHE A 42 -5.66 8.36 7.07
N PHE A 43 -4.91 7.73 7.98
CA PHE A 43 -3.46 7.86 8.02
C PHE A 43 -2.82 7.24 6.77
N ASN A 44 -3.23 6.03 6.37
CA ASN A 44 -2.68 5.35 5.18
C ASN A 44 -3.01 6.10 3.88
N VAL A 45 -4.18 6.74 3.77
CA VAL A 45 -4.54 7.56 2.61
C VAL A 45 -3.73 8.86 2.58
N GLY A 46 -3.58 9.56 3.71
CA GLY A 46 -2.75 10.77 3.78
C GLY A 46 -1.31 10.49 3.37
N MET A 47 -0.74 9.39 3.85
CA MET A 47 0.58 8.92 3.41
C MET A 47 0.63 8.54 1.93
N ALA A 48 -0.43 7.91 1.39
CA ALA A 48 -0.47 7.57 -0.03
C ALA A 48 -0.49 8.81 -0.93
N VAL A 49 -1.16 9.88 -0.51
CA VAL A 49 -1.16 11.19 -1.19
C VAL A 49 0.23 11.83 -1.19
N ALA A 50 0.97 11.72 -0.08
CA ALA A 50 2.35 12.19 -0.05
C ALA A 50 3.26 11.32 -0.94
N ALA A 51 3.17 10.00 -0.81
CA ALA A 51 4.01 9.04 -1.52
C ALA A 51 3.86 9.14 -3.04
N VAL A 52 2.64 9.29 -3.56
CA VAL A 52 2.40 9.34 -5.00
C VAL A 52 3.00 10.59 -5.67
N GLN A 53 3.22 11.65 -4.89
CA GLN A 53 3.82 12.91 -5.37
C GLN A 53 5.33 12.94 -5.17
N ALA A 54 5.84 12.26 -4.14
CA ALA A 54 7.25 12.33 -3.74
C ALA A 54 8.13 11.21 -4.33
N LEU A 55 7.54 10.06 -4.67
CA LEU A 55 8.30 8.90 -5.14
C LEU A 55 8.49 8.92 -6.66
N PRO A 56 9.63 8.39 -7.15
CA PRO A 56 9.84 8.20 -8.58
C PRO A 56 8.80 7.22 -9.16
N PRO A 57 8.69 7.15 -10.49
CA PRO A 57 7.90 6.12 -11.15
C PRO A 57 8.17 4.73 -10.60
N GLY A 58 7.10 3.97 -10.35
CA GLY A 58 7.17 2.68 -9.66
C GLY A 58 5.86 2.32 -8.96
N VAL A 59 5.80 1.08 -8.47
CA VAL A 59 4.65 0.56 -7.71
C VAL A 59 5.03 0.44 -6.25
N PHE A 60 4.18 0.98 -5.37
CA PHE A 60 4.42 1.02 -3.94
C PHE A 60 3.19 0.58 -3.16
N ILE A 61 3.41 0.03 -1.97
CA ILE A 61 2.37 -0.20 -0.96
C ILE A 61 2.59 0.76 0.21
N VAL A 62 1.53 1.43 0.64
CA VAL A 62 1.50 2.27 1.84
C VAL A 62 0.55 1.66 2.86
N MET A 63 1.12 1.05 3.89
CA MET A 63 0.39 0.37 4.98
C MET A 63 1.25 0.40 6.25
N ASN A 64 0.63 0.26 7.42
CA ASN A 64 1.34 0.17 8.71
C ASN A 64 2.30 1.35 8.98
N GLY A 65 2.01 2.53 8.43
CA GLY A 65 2.89 3.70 8.55
C GLY A 65 4.20 3.60 7.80
N GLN A 66 4.30 2.74 6.80
CA GLN A 66 5.51 2.52 6.02
C GLN A 66 5.22 2.51 4.52
N ILE A 67 6.26 2.79 3.73
CA ILE A 67 6.28 2.68 2.27
C ILE A 67 7.11 1.45 1.90
N PHE A 68 6.53 0.58 1.08
CA PHE A 68 7.19 -0.61 0.57
C PHE A 68 7.24 -0.59 -0.97
N PRO A 69 8.36 -0.99 -1.60
CA PRO A 69 8.37 -1.38 -3.01
C PRO A 69 7.37 -2.51 -3.25
N GLY A 70 6.65 -2.49 -4.38
CA GLY A 70 5.60 -3.46 -4.70
C GLY A 70 6.10 -4.90 -4.84
N ASP A 71 7.38 -5.09 -5.15
CA ASP A 71 8.08 -6.37 -5.28
C ASP A 71 8.77 -6.84 -3.98
N GLY A 72 9.14 -5.90 -3.10
CA GLY A 72 9.85 -6.15 -1.84
C GLY A 72 8.96 -6.27 -0.60
N VAL A 73 7.73 -6.77 -0.74
CA VAL A 73 6.72 -6.74 0.33
C VAL A 73 5.87 -8.01 0.40
N ARG A 74 5.54 -8.42 1.63
CA ARG A 74 4.61 -9.53 1.93
C ARG A 74 3.66 -9.16 3.07
N LYS A 75 2.43 -9.68 3.02
CA LYS A 75 1.50 -9.68 4.14
C LYS A 75 1.86 -10.77 5.16
N ASP A 76 2.24 -10.38 6.36
CA ASP A 76 2.28 -11.27 7.52
C ASP A 76 0.86 -11.38 8.11
N ARG A 77 0.21 -12.52 7.84
CA ARG A 77 -1.15 -12.81 8.30
C ARG A 77 -1.21 -13.10 9.80
N GLN A 78 -0.18 -13.72 10.38
CA GLN A 78 -0.14 -14.00 11.83
C GLN A 78 -0.08 -12.70 12.63
N ARG A 79 0.73 -11.74 12.18
CA ARG A 79 0.89 -10.43 12.86
C ARG A 79 0.00 -9.33 12.30
N ASN A 80 -0.90 -9.67 11.38
CA ASN A 80 -1.75 -8.77 10.62
C ASN A 80 -1.04 -7.49 10.12
N ARG A 81 0.16 -7.59 9.53
CA ARG A 81 0.93 -6.42 9.07
C ARG A 81 1.67 -6.67 7.76
N PHE A 82 2.08 -5.62 7.08
CA PHE A 82 3.00 -5.70 5.94
C PHE A 82 4.44 -5.68 6.44
N VAL A 83 5.29 -6.51 5.83
CA VAL A 83 6.72 -6.62 6.15
C VAL A 83 7.53 -6.65 4.86
N ARG A 84 8.79 -6.18 4.94
CA ARG A 84 9.74 -6.35 3.83
C ARG A 84 10.04 -7.83 3.63
N HIS A 85 10.12 -8.24 2.37
CA HIS A 85 10.59 -9.57 1.97
C HIS A 85 12.11 -9.60 1.99
#